data_AF-A0A3R7FV63-F1
#
_entry.id   AF-A0A3R7FV63-F1
#
_cell.length_a   1.000
_cell.length_b   1.000
_cell.length_c   1.000
_cell.angle_alpha   90.00
_cell.angle_beta   90.00
_cell.angle_gamma   90.00
#
_symmetry.space_group_name_H-M   'P 1'
#
loop_
_entity.id
_entity.type
_entity.pdbx_description
1 polymer ?
#
loop_
_entity_poly.entity_id
_entity_poly.type
_entity_poly.pdbx_seq_one_letter_code
_entity_poly.pdbx_strand_id
1 'polypeptide(L)'
;MSWRREERSVAVSSGRAESTLLGLILLIGMVAVVGSSMVLVADDSLTSVQRQSEHERIESGFVELSQQMATASSAGDSSRALNLQTDQDGAVVMTDTGQISISGGDVNKNVSIGAIEYQDDDGTKIAYQAGGVFRETGNQTRIISAPPIEYDVDSETLSFPITEVRDETRLRSGDIVVDHYETDPLGGSSLVENDTVTIEVTSKYYRGWERFFEEQGGATTVRNVEVYDNQTGTVTAEFGYQEVSDAFKTGAIYATNLEVQGGAAVDDDLTQKVAYPPLTEEVNRLVNATRAPKDTFEGTEITRLGTVDEHNDSLEDGIYVADGIEEAGHLEFDLSDGNATLVVDGDINANDETITVSEHENDHELSVYLTGDYDAENGGNICVTESGCYTNEDATVIQLVTSDESEIDFGPGGKSRFEGVIYAGGTNEDWTKRHGCDKQVCIHSNPNFYGSIIASSVEIQGGKGSIDFEYDEQLQDEDVGIYPDPSLLPPQLTYLNIAEHTVDVREK
;
A
#
# COMPACT_ATOMS: atom_id res chain seq x y z
N MET A 1 127.47 17.40 -47.44
CA MET A 1 126.69 16.27 -46.90
C MET A 1 125.32 16.81 -46.50
N SER A 2 124.26 16.28 -47.11
CA SER A 2 122.88 16.22 -46.59
C SER A 2 122.15 17.49 -46.10
N TRP A 3 121.30 17.99 -47.01
CA TRP A 3 119.92 18.50 -46.89
C TRP A 3 119.50 19.65 -45.95
N ARG A 4 118.62 20.43 -46.56
CA ARG A 4 118.06 21.77 -46.31
C ARG A 4 116.54 21.62 -46.13
N ARG A 5 115.92 22.43 -45.26
CA ARG A 5 114.50 22.91 -45.26
C ARG A 5 114.12 23.39 -43.85
N GLU A 6 113.16 24.29 -43.61
CA GLU A 6 112.59 25.46 -44.28
C GLU A 6 111.69 26.11 -43.19
N GLU A 7 111.61 27.44 -43.19
CA GLU A 7 110.50 28.32 -42.74
C GLU A 7 109.19 27.71 -42.17
N ARG A 8 108.57 28.29 -41.12
CA ARG A 8 107.56 29.39 -41.16
C ARG A 8 106.77 29.56 -39.85
N SER A 9 106.36 30.80 -39.60
CA SER A 9 105.37 31.32 -38.64
C SER A 9 103.93 30.78 -38.85
N VAL A 10 103.07 30.79 -37.81
CA VAL A 10 101.70 31.38 -37.81
C VAL A 10 101.14 31.46 -36.37
N ALA A 11 100.39 32.53 -36.11
CA ALA A 11 99.69 32.90 -34.89
C ALA A 11 98.26 32.29 -34.73
N VAL A 12 97.86 32.13 -33.47
CA VAL A 12 96.55 32.21 -32.78
C VAL A 12 95.22 32.03 -33.56
N SER A 13 94.28 31.30 -32.90
CA SER A 13 92.79 31.31 -32.97
C SER A 13 92.22 29.99 -33.51
N SER A 14 91.16 29.33 -33.02
CA SER A 14 90.20 29.44 -31.91
C SER A 14 89.47 28.09 -31.85
N GLY A 15 88.97 27.67 -30.68
CA GLY A 15 88.17 26.45 -30.52
C GLY A 15 87.43 26.38 -29.19
N ARG A 16 86.89 27.51 -28.73
CA ARG A 16 85.94 27.60 -27.60
C ARG A 16 84.61 28.11 -28.15
N ALA A 17 83.91 27.24 -28.87
CA ALA A 17 82.52 27.42 -29.27
C ALA A 17 81.96 26.08 -29.79
N GLU A 18 81.89 25.06 -28.94
CA GLU A 18 81.19 23.81 -29.30
C GLU A 18 80.22 23.33 -28.22
N SER A 19 80.35 23.80 -26.97
CA SER A 19 79.43 23.41 -25.89
C SER A 19 78.15 24.24 -25.80
N THR A 20 78.08 25.41 -26.45
CA THR A 20 76.87 26.26 -26.40
C THR A 20 75.77 25.78 -27.36
N LEU A 21 76.14 25.19 -28.50
CA LEU A 21 75.16 24.72 -29.48
C LEU A 21 74.53 23.37 -29.06
N LEU A 22 75.35 22.45 -28.53
CA LEU A 22 74.86 21.18 -27.97
C LEU A 22 74.00 21.39 -26.72
N GLY A 23 74.35 22.36 -25.86
CA GLY A 23 73.55 22.73 -24.70
C GLY A 23 72.19 23.33 -25.06
N LEU A 24 72.12 24.19 -26.09
CA LEU A 24 70.85 24.78 -26.55
C LEU A 24 69.95 23.72 -27.22
N ILE A 25 70.51 22.80 -28.01
CA ILE A 25 69.75 21.72 -28.65
C ILE A 25 69.24 20.72 -27.61
N LEU A 26 70.03 20.38 -26.58
CA LEU A 26 69.58 19.55 -25.47
C LEU A 26 68.53 20.24 -24.61
N LEU A 27 68.61 21.56 -24.42
CA LEU A 27 67.64 22.31 -23.62
C LEU A 27 66.33 22.52 -24.37
N ILE A 28 66.36 22.78 -25.68
CA ILE A 28 65.15 22.81 -26.52
C ILE A 28 64.55 21.40 -26.66
N GLY A 29 65.39 20.35 -26.78
CA GLY A 29 64.94 18.96 -26.78
C GLY A 29 64.33 18.51 -25.45
N MET A 30 64.92 18.90 -24.31
CA MET A 30 64.42 18.58 -22.97
C MET A 30 63.19 19.41 -22.61
N VAL A 31 63.09 20.67 -23.00
CA VAL A 31 61.87 21.48 -22.85
C VAL A 31 60.77 21.00 -23.80
N ALA A 32 61.10 20.50 -24.99
CA ALA A 32 60.12 19.84 -25.86
C ALA A 32 59.66 18.48 -25.31
N VAL A 33 60.54 17.72 -24.64
CA VAL A 33 60.19 16.42 -24.00
C VAL A 33 59.46 16.63 -22.67
N VAL A 34 59.77 17.67 -21.89
CA VAL A 34 59.09 18.02 -20.62
C VAL A 34 57.82 18.83 -20.87
N GLY A 35 57.75 19.61 -21.95
CA GLY A 35 56.56 20.36 -22.36
C GLY A 35 55.51 19.55 -23.12
N SER A 36 55.83 18.31 -23.51
CA SER A 36 54.89 17.41 -24.19
C SER A 36 54.22 16.39 -23.27
N SER A 37 54.43 16.48 -21.94
CA SER A 37 53.80 15.59 -20.96
C SER A 37 52.82 16.33 -20.06
N MET A 38 52.04 17.25 -20.60
CA MET A 38 50.93 17.85 -19.87
C MET A 38 49.74 18.23 -20.78
N VAL A 39 49.34 17.34 -21.69
CA VAL A 39 47.98 17.33 -22.27
C VAL A 39 47.66 15.89 -22.67
N LEU A 40 47.41 14.98 -21.71
CA LEU A 40 46.79 13.67 -22.00
C LEU A 40 46.20 13.05 -20.72
N VAL A 41 45.22 13.72 -20.13
CA VAL A 41 44.08 13.06 -19.47
C VAL A 41 42.94 14.06 -19.55
N ALA A 42 41.74 13.60 -19.93
CA ALA A 42 40.43 14.09 -19.47
C ALA A 42 39.38 14.32 -20.56
N ASP A 43 39.40 13.65 -21.70
CA ASP A 43 38.24 13.76 -22.62
C ASP A 43 36.99 13.06 -22.02
N ASP A 44 37.17 11.89 -21.37
CA ASP A 44 36.06 11.14 -20.77
C ASP A 44 35.67 11.67 -19.36
N SER A 45 36.64 12.27 -18.65
CA SER A 45 36.43 12.80 -17.29
C SER A 45 35.92 14.25 -17.26
N LEU A 46 36.30 15.10 -18.22
CA LEU A 46 35.76 16.47 -18.31
C LEU A 46 34.34 16.47 -18.88
N THR A 47 34.04 15.61 -19.85
CA THR A 47 32.70 15.53 -20.45
C THR A 47 31.67 14.91 -19.51
N SER A 48 32.07 14.00 -18.62
CA SER A 48 31.19 13.45 -17.57
C SER A 48 30.89 14.46 -16.46
N VAL A 49 31.89 15.24 -16.01
CA VAL A 49 31.69 16.33 -15.03
C VAL A 49 30.81 17.44 -15.59
N GLN A 50 30.97 17.78 -16.87
CA GLN A 50 30.14 18.79 -17.54
C GLN A 50 28.68 18.34 -17.67
N ARG A 51 28.43 17.08 -18.09
CA ARG A 51 27.08 16.51 -18.20
C ARG A 51 26.39 16.37 -16.84
N GLN A 52 27.08 15.88 -15.81
CA GLN A 52 26.51 15.83 -14.46
C GLN A 52 26.09 17.21 -13.96
N SER A 53 26.93 18.24 -14.20
CA SER A 53 26.61 19.62 -13.82
C SER A 53 25.43 20.21 -14.60
N GLU A 54 25.15 19.68 -15.79
CA GLU A 54 24.01 20.08 -16.62
C GLU A 54 22.73 19.45 -16.10
N HIS A 55 22.72 18.15 -15.81
CA HIS A 55 21.59 17.46 -15.17
C HIS A 55 21.18 18.10 -13.85
N GLU A 56 22.14 18.40 -12.97
CA GLU A 56 21.86 19.04 -11.68
C GLU A 56 21.22 20.44 -11.84
N ARG A 57 21.62 21.20 -12.87
CA ARG A 57 21.00 22.51 -13.17
C ARG A 57 19.56 22.35 -13.65
N ILE A 58 19.30 21.39 -14.53
CA ILE A 58 17.97 21.14 -15.07
C ILE A 58 17.04 20.63 -13.97
N GLU A 59 17.49 19.66 -13.16
CA GLU A 59 16.77 19.19 -11.97
C GLU A 59 16.41 20.37 -11.06
N SER A 60 17.37 21.24 -10.74
CA SER A 60 17.13 22.43 -9.90
C SER A 60 16.11 23.40 -10.53
N GLY A 61 16.15 23.60 -11.85
CA GLY A 61 15.20 24.45 -12.56
C GLY A 61 13.77 23.91 -12.51
N PHE A 62 13.60 22.58 -12.58
CA PHE A 62 12.29 21.94 -12.41
C PHE A 62 11.78 21.97 -10.97
N VAL A 63 12.68 21.92 -9.96
CA VAL A 63 12.31 22.14 -8.57
C VAL A 63 11.86 23.60 -8.33
N GLU A 64 12.54 24.58 -8.93
CA GLU A 64 12.08 25.97 -8.85
C GLU A 64 10.73 26.15 -9.56
N LEU A 65 10.53 25.50 -10.71
CA LEU A 65 9.25 25.46 -11.41
C LEU A 65 8.14 24.92 -10.50
N SER A 66 8.34 23.78 -9.83
CA SER A 66 7.32 23.20 -8.96
C SER A 66 6.95 24.13 -7.79
N GLN A 67 7.93 24.81 -7.19
CA GLN A 67 7.69 25.78 -6.13
C GLN A 67 6.90 27.00 -6.61
N GLN A 68 7.20 27.51 -7.80
CA GLN A 68 6.46 28.62 -8.38
C GLN A 68 5.04 28.20 -8.80
N MET A 69 4.86 26.98 -9.30
CA MET A 69 3.54 26.40 -9.59
C MET A 69 2.68 26.34 -8.32
N ALA A 70 3.21 25.76 -7.24
CA ALA A 70 2.52 25.68 -5.95
C ALA A 70 2.20 27.08 -5.36
N THR A 71 3.09 28.05 -5.56
CA THR A 71 2.86 29.43 -5.12
C THR A 71 1.81 30.14 -5.98
N ALA A 72 1.79 29.89 -7.29
CA ALA A 72 0.80 30.46 -8.21
C ALA A 72 -0.59 29.88 -7.91
N SER A 73 -0.70 28.56 -7.73
CA SER A 73 -1.96 27.87 -7.44
C SER A 73 -2.58 28.29 -6.10
N SER A 74 -1.77 28.49 -5.06
CA SER A 74 -2.27 28.87 -3.73
C SER A 74 -2.63 30.37 -3.59
N ALA A 75 -2.01 31.26 -4.36
CA ALA A 75 -2.16 32.71 -4.19
C ALA A 75 -3.31 33.36 -4.98
N GLY A 76 -4.09 32.58 -5.74
CA GLY A 76 -5.37 32.95 -6.38
C GLY A 76 -5.33 34.01 -7.49
N ASP A 77 -4.32 34.86 -7.55
CA ASP A 77 -4.24 35.98 -8.51
C ASP A 77 -2.79 36.42 -8.84
N SER A 78 -1.80 35.57 -8.56
CA SER A 78 -0.39 35.91 -8.76
C SER A 78 0.25 35.17 -9.93
N SER A 79 0.62 35.92 -10.97
CA SER A 79 1.56 35.45 -12.00
C SER A 79 2.94 35.24 -11.39
N ARG A 80 3.56 34.10 -11.67
CA ARG A 80 4.95 33.82 -11.29
C ARG A 80 5.79 33.72 -12.54
N ALA A 81 6.92 34.43 -12.54
CA ALA A 81 7.89 34.35 -13.62
C ALA A 81 9.12 33.61 -13.11
N LEU A 82 9.62 32.67 -13.91
CA LEU A 82 10.90 32.00 -13.65
C LEU A 82 11.71 31.89 -14.92
N ASN A 83 13.01 31.71 -14.77
CA ASN A 83 13.92 31.47 -15.88
C ASN A 83 14.22 29.97 -15.94
N LEU A 84 13.57 29.27 -16.85
CA LEU A 84 13.79 27.83 -17.04
C LEU A 84 14.98 27.65 -17.99
N GLN A 85 16.11 27.18 -17.45
CA GLN A 85 17.32 26.92 -18.24
C GLN A 85 17.33 25.46 -18.70
N THR A 86 16.93 25.26 -19.94
CA THR A 86 17.08 23.99 -20.67
C THR A 86 18.16 24.13 -21.76
N ASP A 87 18.47 23.02 -22.43
CA ASP A 87 19.25 23.02 -23.67
C ASP A 87 18.44 23.55 -24.88
N GLN A 88 18.87 23.20 -26.09
CA GLN A 88 18.22 23.59 -27.34
C GLN A 88 16.86 22.94 -27.58
N ASP A 89 16.59 21.78 -26.97
CA ASP A 89 15.37 21.00 -27.20
C ASP A 89 14.21 21.46 -26.31
N GLY A 90 14.51 22.12 -25.19
CA GLY A 90 13.48 22.75 -24.37
C GLY A 90 12.69 21.76 -23.53
N ALA A 91 11.60 22.23 -22.93
CA ALA A 91 10.63 21.39 -22.25
C ALA A 91 9.30 21.36 -23.02
N VAL A 92 8.54 20.27 -22.89
CA VAL A 92 7.23 20.09 -23.51
C VAL A 92 6.18 20.01 -22.42
N VAL A 93 5.21 20.92 -22.46
CA VAL A 93 3.99 20.89 -21.64
C VAL A 93 2.96 20.04 -22.37
N MET A 94 2.46 19.02 -21.70
CA MET A 94 1.49 18.06 -22.21
C MET A 94 0.30 18.00 -21.24
N THR A 95 -0.92 17.93 -21.78
CA THR A 95 -2.13 17.65 -20.99
C THR A 95 -2.40 16.14 -21.00
N ASP A 96 -3.26 15.66 -20.10
CA ASP A 96 -3.77 14.28 -20.12
C ASP A 96 -2.69 13.19 -20.14
N THR A 97 -1.62 13.40 -19.36
CA THR A 97 -0.47 12.49 -19.27
C THR A 97 -0.62 11.41 -18.19
N GLY A 98 -1.66 11.53 -17.38
CA GLY A 98 -2.00 10.63 -16.29
C GLY A 98 -3.35 10.99 -15.70
N GLN A 99 -3.74 10.23 -14.70
CA GLN A 99 -5.03 10.35 -14.03
C GLN A 99 -4.89 10.09 -12.54
N ILE A 100 -5.58 10.87 -11.71
CA ILE A 100 -5.71 10.66 -10.27
C ILE A 100 -7.19 10.39 -9.99
N SER A 101 -7.51 9.18 -9.52
CA SER A 101 -8.82 8.82 -9.00
C SER A 101 -8.78 8.84 -7.48
N ILE A 102 -9.78 9.45 -6.85
CA ILE A 102 -9.92 9.50 -5.39
C ILE A 102 -11.33 9.08 -5.03
N SER A 103 -11.45 8.05 -4.20
CA SER A 103 -12.72 7.52 -3.71
C SER A 103 -12.66 7.24 -2.21
N GLY A 104 -13.68 7.68 -1.46
CA GLY A 104 -13.81 7.45 -0.02
C GLY A 104 -14.69 8.52 0.62
N GLY A 105 -15.51 8.14 1.59
CA GLY A 105 -16.58 8.98 2.14
C GLY A 105 -17.51 9.50 1.06
N ASP A 106 -17.79 10.81 1.09
CA ASP A 106 -18.59 11.50 0.07
C ASP A 106 -17.77 11.91 -1.18
N VAL A 107 -16.50 11.52 -1.27
CA VAL A 107 -15.61 11.88 -2.37
C VAL A 107 -15.57 10.75 -3.40
N ASN A 108 -15.87 11.10 -4.65
CA ASN A 108 -15.61 10.26 -5.82
C ASN A 108 -15.22 11.18 -6.98
N LYS A 109 -13.92 11.32 -7.21
CA LYS A 109 -13.35 12.31 -8.11
C LYS A 109 -12.29 11.69 -8.99
N ASN A 110 -12.26 12.14 -10.23
CA ASN A 110 -11.27 11.72 -11.19
C ASN A 110 -10.71 12.98 -11.87
N VAL A 111 -9.40 13.19 -11.73
CA VAL A 111 -8.69 14.39 -12.15
C VAL A 111 -7.66 14.01 -13.21
N SER A 112 -7.71 14.66 -14.38
CA SER A 112 -6.68 14.51 -15.39
C SER A 112 -5.43 15.29 -14.95
N ILE A 113 -4.24 14.73 -15.16
CA ILE A 113 -2.99 15.40 -14.82
C ILE A 113 -2.07 15.53 -16.04
N GLY A 114 -1.63 16.75 -16.29
CA GLY A 114 -0.60 17.05 -17.29
C GLY A 114 0.82 16.91 -16.74
N ALA A 115 1.80 16.96 -17.65
CA ALA A 115 3.21 16.94 -17.30
C ALA A 115 4.01 17.96 -18.11
N ILE A 116 5.06 18.47 -17.51
CA ILE A 116 6.10 19.25 -18.20
C ILE A 116 7.33 18.38 -18.25
N GLU A 117 7.78 17.99 -19.43
CA GLU A 117 8.89 17.06 -19.61
C GLU A 117 10.06 17.72 -20.34
N TYR A 118 11.26 17.58 -19.78
CA TYR A 118 12.52 17.75 -20.46
C TYR A 118 13.11 16.37 -20.76
N GLN A 119 13.66 16.18 -21.96
CA GLN A 119 14.34 14.93 -22.36
C GLN A 119 15.74 15.24 -22.87
N ASP A 120 16.74 14.59 -22.29
CA ASP A 120 18.13 14.64 -22.73
C ASP A 120 18.40 13.65 -23.88
N ASP A 121 19.49 13.87 -24.61
CA ASP A 121 20.00 13.04 -25.72
C ASP A 121 20.25 11.58 -25.32
N ASP A 122 20.58 11.33 -24.04
CA ASP A 122 20.82 10.00 -23.50
C ASP A 122 19.54 9.23 -23.13
N GLY A 123 18.38 9.88 -23.25
CA GLY A 123 17.06 9.32 -22.94
C GLY A 123 16.58 9.59 -21.51
N THR A 124 17.38 10.24 -20.67
CA THR A 124 16.97 10.69 -19.32
C THR A 124 15.89 11.76 -19.45
N LYS A 125 14.85 11.65 -18.63
CA LYS A 125 13.74 12.60 -18.59
C LYS A 125 13.63 13.23 -17.21
N ILE A 126 13.42 14.54 -17.17
CA ILE A 126 13.00 15.28 -15.97
C ILE A 126 11.58 15.75 -16.20
N ALA A 127 10.68 15.36 -15.29
CA ALA A 127 9.26 15.63 -15.45
C ALA A 127 8.67 16.27 -14.20
N TYR A 128 7.95 17.38 -14.39
CA TYR A 128 7.01 17.90 -13.41
C TYR A 128 5.63 17.29 -13.67
N GLN A 129 4.98 16.74 -12.63
CA GLN A 129 3.61 16.25 -12.72
C GLN A 129 2.90 16.38 -11.36
N ALA A 130 1.72 17.01 -11.35
CA ALA A 130 0.88 17.22 -10.16
C ALA A 130 1.65 17.73 -8.92
N GLY A 131 2.59 18.66 -9.12
CA GLY A 131 3.40 19.24 -8.05
C GLY A 131 4.71 18.50 -7.76
N GLY A 132 4.83 17.23 -8.14
CA GLY A 132 6.06 16.44 -8.01
C GLY A 132 7.05 16.68 -9.15
N VAL A 133 8.33 16.43 -8.89
CA VAL A 133 9.40 16.41 -9.90
C VAL A 133 10.10 15.06 -9.86
N PHE A 134 10.11 14.38 -10.99
CA PHE A 134 10.64 13.04 -11.16
C PHE A 134 11.77 13.03 -12.19
N ARG A 135 12.78 12.18 -11.94
CA ARG A 135 13.78 11.81 -12.94
C ARG A 135 13.55 10.37 -13.38
N GLU A 136 13.42 10.16 -14.68
CA GLU A 136 13.20 8.85 -15.29
C GLU A 136 14.35 8.48 -16.22
N THR A 137 14.96 7.31 -16.03
CA THR A 137 16.04 6.78 -16.89
C THR A 137 15.61 5.58 -17.74
N GLY A 138 14.31 5.28 -17.78
CA GLY A 138 13.69 4.17 -18.50
C GLY A 138 13.64 2.86 -17.71
N ASN A 139 14.46 2.72 -16.67
CA ASN A 139 14.44 1.58 -15.74
C ASN A 139 14.20 1.99 -14.28
N GLN A 140 14.17 3.29 -13.99
CA GLN A 140 14.08 3.82 -12.64
C GLN A 140 13.50 5.24 -12.67
N THR A 141 12.49 5.46 -11.83
CA THR A 141 11.99 6.79 -11.48
C THR A 141 12.55 7.19 -10.12
N ARG A 142 13.08 8.40 -10.00
CA ARG A 142 13.54 8.99 -8.72
C ARG A 142 12.77 10.28 -8.44
N ILE A 143 12.31 10.43 -7.21
CA ILE A 143 11.74 11.68 -6.70
C ILE A 143 12.87 12.69 -6.50
N ILE A 144 12.80 13.82 -7.22
CA ILE A 144 13.69 14.98 -7.06
C ILE A 144 13.03 16.02 -6.16
N SER A 145 11.71 16.22 -6.31
CA SER A 145 10.85 16.96 -5.41
C SER A 145 9.56 16.18 -5.22
N ALA A 146 9.15 15.97 -3.97
CA ALA A 146 7.90 15.31 -3.67
C ALA A 146 6.70 16.17 -4.13
N PRO A 147 5.60 15.54 -4.57
CA PRO A 147 4.29 16.19 -4.65
C PRO A 147 3.93 16.88 -3.31
N PRO A 148 3.20 18.01 -3.34
CA PRO A 148 2.81 18.76 -2.15
C PRO A 148 1.65 18.11 -1.36
N ILE A 149 1.54 16.79 -1.40
CA ILE A 149 0.55 16.02 -0.65
C ILE A 149 1.14 15.73 0.71
N GLU A 150 0.38 15.98 1.76
CA GLU A 150 0.84 15.89 3.14
C GLU A 150 -0.17 15.12 3.98
N TYR A 151 0.32 14.13 4.72
CA TYR A 151 -0.43 13.42 5.75
C TYR A 151 0.08 13.86 7.13
N ASP A 152 -0.80 14.48 7.92
CA ASP A 152 -0.53 14.86 9.30
C ASP A 152 -1.05 13.76 10.23
N VAL A 153 -0.12 13.05 10.88
CA VAL A 153 -0.42 11.91 11.76
C VAL A 153 -1.09 12.31 13.07
N ASP A 154 -0.85 13.54 13.57
CA ASP A 154 -1.40 13.98 14.85
C ASP A 154 -2.89 14.36 14.71
N SER A 155 -3.28 14.82 13.52
CA SER A 155 -4.65 15.21 13.19
C SER A 155 -5.34 14.26 12.21
N GLU A 156 -4.67 13.18 11.80
CA GLU A 156 -5.12 12.20 10.82
C GLU A 156 -5.73 12.86 9.59
N THR A 157 -5.03 13.87 9.06
CA THR A 157 -5.52 14.72 7.98
C THR A 157 -4.67 14.53 6.73
N LEU A 158 -5.29 14.15 5.62
CA LEU A 158 -4.66 14.12 4.31
C LEU A 158 -5.01 15.38 3.51
N SER A 159 -4.00 16.15 3.14
CA SER A 159 -4.12 17.34 2.29
C SER A 159 -3.54 17.07 0.92
N PHE A 160 -4.38 17.14 -0.11
CA PHE A 160 -4.05 16.78 -1.49
C PHE A 160 -4.34 17.93 -2.47
N PRO A 161 -3.42 18.89 -2.62
CA PRO A 161 -3.49 19.90 -3.66
C PRO A 161 -2.96 19.35 -5.00
N ILE A 162 -3.84 19.17 -5.96
CA ILE A 162 -3.54 18.68 -7.31
C ILE A 162 -3.34 19.90 -8.22
N THR A 163 -2.20 19.98 -8.91
CA THR A 163 -1.95 21.07 -9.89
C THR A 163 -1.94 20.53 -11.31
N GLU A 164 -2.85 21.02 -12.15
CA GLU A 164 -3.01 20.68 -13.55
C GLU A 164 -2.56 21.82 -14.47
N VAL A 165 -1.94 21.49 -15.61
CA VAL A 165 -1.61 22.44 -16.68
C VAL A 165 -2.71 22.45 -17.74
N ARG A 166 -3.18 23.63 -18.15
CA ARG A 166 -4.34 23.76 -19.07
C ARG A 166 -4.02 23.53 -20.54
N ASP A 167 -2.86 24.03 -20.99
CA ASP A 167 -2.54 24.13 -22.42
C ASP A 167 -1.23 23.41 -22.77
N GLU A 168 -1.24 22.66 -23.87
CA GLU A 168 -0.02 22.08 -24.44
C GLU A 168 0.85 23.15 -25.09
N THR A 169 2.15 23.13 -24.82
CA THR A 169 3.10 24.06 -25.45
C THR A 169 4.53 23.52 -25.40
N ARG A 170 5.43 24.11 -26.20
CA ARG A 170 6.88 23.89 -26.06
C ARG A 170 7.50 25.12 -25.43
N LEU A 171 8.26 24.91 -24.37
CA LEU A 171 8.99 25.94 -23.63
C LEU A 171 10.45 25.90 -24.06
N ARG A 172 10.93 27.01 -24.61
CA ARG A 172 12.36 27.19 -24.87
C ARG A 172 13.07 27.63 -23.60
N SER A 173 14.38 27.43 -23.58
CA SER A 173 15.26 27.98 -22.55
C SER A 173 15.05 29.49 -22.43
N GLY A 174 14.65 29.99 -21.26
CA GLY A 174 14.33 31.40 -21.07
C GLY A 174 13.28 31.70 -19.99
N ASP A 175 12.72 32.91 -20.04
CA ASP A 175 11.71 33.37 -19.09
C ASP A 175 10.34 32.78 -19.44
N ILE A 176 9.77 32.06 -18.48
CA ILE A 176 8.40 31.52 -18.53
C ILE A 176 7.54 32.19 -17.47
N VAL A 177 6.24 32.24 -17.72
CA VAL A 177 5.21 32.75 -16.82
C VAL A 177 4.22 31.63 -16.51
N VAL A 178 3.93 31.46 -15.22
CA VAL A 178 2.89 30.61 -14.68
C VAL A 178 1.79 31.51 -14.13
N ASP A 179 0.59 31.38 -14.67
CA ASP A 179 -0.59 32.14 -14.26
C ASP A 179 -1.60 31.19 -13.60
N HIS A 180 -2.16 31.59 -12.45
CA HIS A 180 -3.30 30.88 -11.88
C HIS A 180 -4.52 31.06 -12.79
N TYR A 181 -5.21 29.97 -13.08
CA TYR A 181 -6.45 30.02 -13.86
C TYR A 181 -7.66 29.85 -12.95
N GLU A 182 -7.76 28.71 -12.27
CA GLU A 182 -8.91 28.36 -11.45
C GLU A 182 -8.51 27.40 -10.32
N THR A 183 -9.28 27.43 -9.23
CA THR A 183 -9.23 26.43 -8.16
C THR A 183 -10.61 25.81 -8.03
N ASP A 184 -10.71 24.49 -8.17
CA ASP A 184 -11.89 23.71 -7.83
C ASP A 184 -11.66 22.99 -6.49
N PRO A 185 -12.32 23.41 -5.39
CA PRO A 185 -12.27 22.64 -4.15
C PRO A 185 -13.07 21.35 -4.33
N LEU A 186 -12.36 20.23 -4.50
CA LEU A 186 -12.95 18.91 -4.68
C LEU A 186 -13.40 18.33 -3.33
N GLY A 187 -14.53 18.84 -2.81
CA GLY A 187 -15.19 18.27 -1.62
C GLY A 187 -15.00 19.06 -0.32
N GLY A 188 -14.14 20.08 -0.28
CA GLY A 188 -13.83 20.77 0.98
C GLY A 188 -13.15 19.83 1.98
N SER A 189 -13.17 20.17 3.27
CA SER A 189 -12.73 19.23 4.31
C SER A 189 -13.84 18.22 4.55
N SER A 190 -13.63 16.99 4.10
CA SER A 190 -14.54 15.87 4.30
C SER A 190 -14.13 15.11 5.56
N LEU A 191 -15.09 14.80 6.44
CA LEU A 191 -14.91 13.82 7.50
C LEU A 191 -14.99 12.43 6.88
N VAL A 192 -13.93 11.64 7.04
CA VAL A 192 -13.77 10.28 6.51
C VAL A 192 -13.31 9.30 7.60
N GLU A 193 -13.55 9.67 8.86
CA GLU A 193 -13.32 8.80 10.02
C GLU A 193 -14.07 7.48 9.87
N ASN A 194 -13.39 6.38 10.22
CA ASN A 194 -13.93 5.01 10.06
C ASN A 194 -14.31 4.66 8.63
N ASP A 195 -13.59 5.22 7.64
CA ASP A 195 -13.72 4.90 6.23
C ASP A 195 -12.33 4.75 5.59
N THR A 196 -12.29 4.16 4.41
CA THR A 196 -11.07 4.01 3.61
C THR A 196 -11.12 4.95 2.41
N VAL A 197 -10.07 5.75 2.27
CA VAL A 197 -9.84 6.62 1.13
C VAL A 197 -8.80 5.96 0.22
N THR A 198 -9.26 5.54 -0.96
CA THR A 198 -8.43 4.98 -2.02
C THR A 198 -8.02 6.07 -3.00
N ILE A 199 -6.73 6.15 -3.29
CA ILE A 199 -6.11 7.05 -4.25
C ILE A 199 -5.42 6.19 -5.32
N GLU A 200 -5.89 6.30 -6.56
CA GLU A 200 -5.27 5.63 -7.70
C GLU A 200 -4.58 6.64 -8.60
N VAL A 201 -3.28 6.44 -8.85
CA VAL A 201 -2.50 7.30 -9.75
C VAL A 201 -2.03 6.49 -10.95
N THR A 202 -2.67 6.70 -12.09
CA THR A 202 -2.20 6.18 -13.38
C THR A 202 -1.24 7.18 -14.01
N SER A 203 0.03 6.80 -14.18
CA SER A 203 1.05 7.70 -14.72
C SER A 203 2.22 6.96 -15.38
N LYS A 204 2.92 7.68 -16.26
CA LYS A 204 4.25 7.26 -16.75
C LYS A 204 5.35 7.30 -15.67
N TYR A 205 5.09 7.98 -14.56
CA TYR A 205 6.00 8.13 -13.43
C TYR A 205 5.50 7.34 -12.21
N TYR A 206 4.73 6.27 -12.43
CA TYR A 206 4.07 5.49 -11.37
C TYR A 206 5.05 5.00 -10.28
N ARG A 207 6.29 4.62 -10.61
CA ARG A 207 7.30 4.20 -9.61
C ARG A 207 7.73 5.36 -8.69
N GLY A 208 7.62 6.59 -9.18
CA GLY A 208 7.82 7.79 -8.37
C GLY A 208 6.66 8.01 -7.41
N TRP A 209 5.43 7.76 -7.85
CA TRP A 209 4.22 7.81 -7.03
C TRP A 209 4.15 6.71 -5.97
N GLU A 210 4.52 5.48 -6.34
CA GLU A 210 4.67 4.33 -5.43
C GLU A 210 5.58 4.71 -4.26
N ARG A 211 6.81 5.12 -4.57
CA ARG A 211 7.79 5.54 -3.56
C ARG A 211 7.30 6.72 -2.73
N PHE A 212 6.57 7.66 -3.34
CA PHE A 212 6.03 8.82 -2.64
C PHE A 212 5.02 8.41 -1.57
N PHE A 213 4.06 7.56 -1.90
CA PHE A 213 3.05 7.10 -0.94
C PHE A 213 3.67 6.24 0.17
N GLU A 214 4.66 5.40 -0.16
CA GLU A 214 5.45 4.66 0.86
C GLU A 214 6.15 5.61 1.84
N GLU A 215 6.71 6.73 1.35
CA GLU A 215 7.41 7.72 2.16
C GLU A 215 6.45 8.59 3.01
N GLN A 216 5.21 8.83 2.55
CA GLN A 216 4.22 9.65 3.26
C GLN A 216 3.45 8.88 4.33
N GLY A 217 2.89 7.72 3.98
CA GLY A 217 1.98 6.96 4.86
C GLY A 217 2.58 5.67 5.42
N GLY A 218 3.78 5.30 4.95
CA GLY A 218 4.42 4.03 5.31
C GLY A 218 4.23 2.94 4.26
N ALA A 219 4.89 1.81 4.47
CA ALA A 219 4.89 0.70 3.51
C ALA A 219 3.51 0.06 3.30
N THR A 220 2.57 0.27 4.22
CA THR A 220 1.23 -0.33 4.20
C THR A 220 0.22 0.49 3.39
N THR A 221 0.55 1.74 3.09
CA THR A 221 -0.27 2.64 2.29
C THR A 221 -0.39 2.17 0.84
N VAL A 222 0.69 1.68 0.23
CA VAL A 222 0.63 1.17 -1.15
C VAL A 222 0.07 -0.24 -1.15
N ARG A 223 -1.12 -0.41 -1.72
CA ARG A 223 -1.82 -1.70 -1.77
C ARG A 223 -1.52 -2.51 -3.02
N ASN A 224 -1.49 -1.83 -4.16
CA ASN A 224 -1.31 -2.48 -5.45
C ASN A 224 -0.54 -1.59 -6.43
N VAL A 225 0.20 -2.24 -7.32
CA VAL A 225 0.89 -1.59 -8.44
C VAL A 225 0.65 -2.39 -9.70
N GLU A 226 -0.21 -1.87 -10.57
CA GLU A 226 -0.49 -2.47 -11.88
C GLU A 226 0.40 -1.87 -12.95
N VAL A 227 1.03 -2.72 -13.77
CA VAL A 227 1.92 -2.29 -14.85
C VAL A 227 1.28 -2.64 -16.19
N TYR A 228 0.91 -1.63 -16.98
CA TYR A 228 0.27 -1.83 -18.29
C TYR A 228 1.29 -1.97 -19.41
N ASP A 229 2.36 -1.18 -19.37
CA ASP A 229 3.46 -1.23 -20.32
C ASP A 229 4.80 -0.89 -19.64
N ASN A 230 5.88 -0.70 -20.43
CA ASN A 230 7.20 -0.44 -19.85
C ASN A 230 7.35 0.94 -19.19
N GLN A 231 6.37 1.82 -19.34
CA GLN A 231 6.40 3.21 -18.89
C GLN A 231 5.17 3.56 -18.05
N THR A 232 4.00 3.00 -18.32
CA THR A 232 2.74 3.35 -17.67
C THR A 232 2.29 2.28 -16.68
N GLY A 233 1.88 2.72 -15.49
CA GLY A 233 1.25 1.88 -14.47
C GLY A 233 0.31 2.69 -13.58
N THR A 234 -0.45 1.98 -12.76
CA THR A 234 -1.34 2.53 -11.73
C THR A 234 -0.83 2.13 -10.36
N VAL A 235 -0.68 3.10 -9.47
CA VAL A 235 -0.43 2.88 -8.04
C VAL A 235 -1.72 3.10 -7.29
N THR A 236 -2.13 2.13 -6.48
CA THR A 236 -3.26 2.23 -5.57
C THR A 236 -2.75 2.41 -4.14
N ALA A 237 -3.08 3.54 -3.53
CA ALA A 237 -2.71 3.91 -2.18
C ALA A 237 -3.96 4.08 -1.31
N GLU A 238 -3.92 3.63 -0.05
CA GLU A 238 -5.04 3.72 0.89
C GLU A 238 -4.65 4.45 2.17
N PHE A 239 -5.61 5.23 2.68
CA PHE A 239 -5.57 5.92 3.98
C PHE A 239 -6.90 5.70 4.69
N GLY A 240 -6.86 5.48 6.00
CA GLY A 240 -8.05 5.18 6.79
C GLY A 240 -8.51 3.74 6.66
N TYR A 241 -9.07 3.23 7.75
CA TYR A 241 -9.78 1.96 7.80
C TYR A 241 -10.96 2.09 8.77
N GLN A 242 -11.96 1.24 8.58
CA GLN A 242 -13.09 1.16 9.49
C GLN A 242 -12.68 0.39 10.75
N GLU A 243 -12.79 1.00 11.93
CA GLU A 243 -12.58 0.28 13.19
C GLU A 243 -13.73 -0.71 13.42
N VAL A 244 -13.46 -1.98 13.11
CA VAL A 244 -14.45 -3.06 13.19
C VAL A 244 -14.79 -3.42 14.65
N SER A 245 -13.82 -3.33 15.57
CA SER A 245 -13.99 -3.72 16.97
C SER A 245 -15.14 -2.97 17.67
N ASP A 246 -15.33 -1.70 17.33
CA ASP A 246 -16.40 -0.85 17.87
C ASP A 246 -17.81 -1.32 17.50
N ALA A 247 -17.96 -2.04 16.40
CA ALA A 247 -19.22 -2.64 16.01
C ALA A 247 -19.67 -3.67 17.05
N PHE A 248 -18.77 -4.57 17.45
CA PHE A 248 -19.06 -5.63 18.42
C PHE A 248 -19.39 -5.07 19.81
N LYS A 249 -18.85 -3.90 20.16
CA LYS A 249 -19.17 -3.20 21.43
C LYS A 249 -20.61 -2.70 21.52
N THR A 250 -21.30 -2.57 20.39
CA THR A 250 -22.57 -1.82 20.34
C THR A 250 -23.73 -2.60 19.74
N GLY A 251 -23.48 -3.76 19.12
CA GLY A 251 -24.55 -4.54 18.50
C GLY A 251 -24.26 -6.04 18.40
N ALA A 252 -25.35 -6.78 18.29
CA ALA A 252 -25.41 -8.22 18.10
C ALA A 252 -25.30 -8.62 16.63
N ILE A 253 -25.91 -7.83 15.73
CA ILE A 253 -25.95 -8.14 14.30
C ILE A 253 -25.77 -6.87 13.47
N TYR A 254 -24.75 -6.84 12.62
CA TYR A 254 -24.54 -5.85 11.57
C TYR A 254 -24.66 -6.52 10.21
N ALA A 255 -25.66 -6.12 9.42
CA ALA A 255 -25.82 -6.61 8.06
C ALA A 255 -26.57 -5.63 7.16
N THR A 256 -26.18 -5.51 5.89
CA THR A 256 -26.90 -4.65 4.93
C THR A 256 -28.31 -5.19 4.68
N ASN A 257 -28.46 -6.51 4.71
CA ASN A 257 -29.72 -7.21 4.56
C ASN A 257 -29.91 -8.25 5.67
N LEU A 258 -30.88 -8.00 6.55
CA LEU A 258 -31.31 -8.94 7.58
C LEU A 258 -32.75 -9.37 7.33
N GLU A 259 -32.96 -10.69 7.31
CA GLU A 259 -34.26 -11.32 7.17
C GLU A 259 -34.55 -12.24 8.35
N VAL A 260 -35.59 -11.94 9.13
CA VAL A 260 -36.00 -12.75 10.29
C VAL A 260 -37.39 -13.36 10.03
N GLN A 261 -37.46 -14.68 10.09
CA GLN A 261 -38.64 -15.47 9.77
C GLN A 261 -38.91 -16.57 10.82
N GLY A 262 -40.03 -17.27 10.65
CA GLY A 262 -40.26 -18.55 11.35
C GLY A 262 -40.58 -18.45 12.85
N GLY A 263 -40.92 -17.26 13.36
CA GLY A 263 -41.18 -17.06 14.80
C GLY A 263 -39.93 -16.84 15.63
N ALA A 264 -38.76 -16.71 14.98
CA ALA A 264 -37.58 -16.13 15.60
C ALA A 264 -37.82 -14.67 15.98
N ALA A 265 -37.12 -14.22 17.01
CA ALA A 265 -37.08 -12.83 17.42
C ALA A 265 -35.62 -12.47 17.69
N VAL A 266 -35.22 -11.30 17.19
CA VAL A 266 -33.95 -10.66 17.49
C VAL A 266 -34.25 -9.31 18.14
N ASP A 267 -33.33 -8.81 18.94
CA ASP A 267 -33.47 -7.46 19.49
C ASP A 267 -33.16 -6.44 18.40
N ASP A 268 -34.18 -5.66 18.02
CA ASP A 268 -34.04 -4.58 17.03
C ASP A 268 -33.06 -3.51 17.52
N ASP A 269 -32.90 -3.30 18.84
CA ASP A 269 -31.97 -2.31 19.39
C ASP A 269 -30.50 -2.76 19.29
N LEU A 270 -30.25 -4.07 19.17
CA LEU A 270 -28.92 -4.65 18.97
C LEU A 270 -28.62 -4.99 17.51
N THR A 271 -29.48 -4.54 16.59
CA THR A 271 -29.36 -4.84 15.16
C THR A 271 -29.14 -3.56 14.37
N GLN A 272 -28.14 -3.56 13.48
CA GLN A 272 -27.79 -2.41 12.65
C GLN A 272 -27.69 -2.78 11.17
N LYS A 273 -28.18 -1.88 10.30
CA LYS A 273 -28.11 -2.03 8.84
C LYS A 273 -26.97 -1.22 8.25
N VAL A 274 -25.77 -1.74 8.40
CA VAL A 274 -24.51 -1.11 7.97
C VAL A 274 -23.65 -2.17 7.27
N ALA A 275 -22.92 -1.75 6.24
CA ALA A 275 -21.90 -2.56 5.59
C ALA A 275 -20.56 -2.36 6.31
N TYR A 276 -19.79 -3.43 6.45
CA TYR A 276 -18.38 -3.39 6.81
C TYR A 276 -17.54 -3.93 5.65
N PRO A 277 -16.29 -3.48 5.47
CA PRO A 277 -15.45 -3.90 4.35
C PRO A 277 -15.16 -5.40 4.40
N PRO A 278 -14.97 -6.06 3.25
CA PRO A 278 -14.49 -7.44 3.26
C PRO A 278 -13.03 -7.51 3.77
N LEU A 279 -12.65 -8.60 4.45
CA LEU A 279 -11.26 -8.89 4.83
C LEU A 279 -10.62 -9.97 3.98
N THR A 280 -11.16 -10.18 2.77
CA THR A 280 -10.73 -11.22 1.84
C THR A 280 -9.26 -11.09 1.46
N GLU A 281 -8.76 -9.87 1.28
CA GLU A 281 -7.36 -9.64 0.96
C GLU A 281 -6.45 -10.00 2.14
N GLU A 282 -6.82 -9.62 3.36
CA GLU A 282 -6.09 -9.92 4.58
C GLU A 282 -6.07 -11.43 4.87
N VAL A 283 -7.22 -12.10 4.75
CA VAL A 283 -7.35 -13.56 4.90
C VAL A 283 -6.49 -14.27 3.86
N ASN A 284 -6.61 -13.90 2.58
CA ASN A 284 -5.82 -14.50 1.50
C ASN A 284 -4.33 -14.24 1.66
N ARG A 285 -3.94 -13.06 2.14
CA ARG A 285 -2.54 -12.73 2.42
C ARG A 285 -1.99 -13.63 3.52
N LEU A 286 -2.73 -13.81 4.63
CA LEU A 286 -2.33 -14.68 5.72
C LEU A 286 -2.17 -16.13 5.21
N VAL A 287 -3.15 -16.66 4.49
CA VAL A 287 -3.12 -18.00 3.89
C VAL A 287 -1.93 -18.18 2.95
N ASN A 288 -1.69 -17.21 2.06
CA ASN A 288 -0.55 -17.26 1.14
C ASN A 288 0.80 -17.18 1.87
N ALA A 289 0.88 -16.41 2.94
CA ALA A 289 2.09 -16.28 3.74
C ALA A 289 2.40 -17.56 4.53
N THR A 290 1.38 -18.27 5.03
CA THR A 290 1.52 -19.51 5.79
C THR A 290 1.67 -20.76 4.91
N ARG A 291 1.14 -20.73 3.67
CA ARG A 291 1.37 -21.75 2.62
C ARG A 291 2.80 -21.78 2.07
N ALA A 292 3.53 -20.67 2.14
CA ALA A 292 4.89 -20.59 1.63
C ALA A 292 5.78 -21.68 2.28
N PRO A 293 6.85 -22.18 1.61
CA PRO A 293 7.75 -23.20 2.18
C PRO A 293 8.59 -22.70 3.37
N LYS A 294 8.20 -21.58 3.97
CA LYS A 294 8.72 -21.11 5.24
C LYS A 294 7.96 -21.83 6.35
N ASP A 295 8.69 -22.31 7.34
CA ASP A 295 8.09 -22.89 8.55
C ASP A 295 7.85 -21.84 9.63
N THR A 296 7.95 -20.55 9.26
CA THR A 296 7.73 -19.42 10.17
C THR A 296 6.93 -18.30 9.49
N PHE A 297 6.01 -17.71 10.24
CA PHE A 297 5.30 -16.47 9.93
C PHE A 297 5.65 -15.47 11.03
N GLU A 298 6.20 -14.31 10.64
CA GLU A 298 6.64 -13.25 11.58
C GLU A 298 7.63 -13.68 12.68
N GLY A 299 8.31 -14.81 12.49
CA GLY A 299 9.25 -15.37 13.47
C GLY A 299 8.64 -16.43 14.39
N THR A 300 7.33 -16.67 14.31
CA THR A 300 6.62 -17.75 15.00
C THR A 300 6.59 -19.00 14.12
N GLU A 301 6.79 -20.19 14.72
CA GLU A 301 6.72 -21.46 14.00
C GLU A 301 5.28 -21.78 13.56
N ILE A 302 5.12 -22.31 12.36
CA ILE A 302 3.82 -22.70 11.80
C ILE A 302 3.63 -24.21 11.96
N THR A 303 2.55 -24.61 12.61
CA THR A 303 2.13 -26.01 12.73
C THR A 303 1.12 -26.37 11.63
N ARG A 304 1.47 -27.31 10.76
CA ARG A 304 0.58 -27.76 9.66
C ARG A 304 -0.17 -29.02 10.07
N LEU A 305 -1.50 -28.90 10.10
CA LEU A 305 -2.42 -29.95 10.49
C LEU A 305 -2.88 -30.80 9.29
N GLY A 306 -2.86 -30.24 8.08
CA GLY A 306 -3.47 -30.86 6.90
C GLY A 306 -5.00 -30.82 7.00
N THR A 307 -5.68 -31.79 6.39
CA THR A 307 -7.12 -31.99 6.62
C THR A 307 -7.34 -32.58 8.01
N VAL A 308 -8.19 -31.94 8.83
CA VAL A 308 -8.55 -32.41 10.17
C VAL A 308 -9.78 -33.30 10.06
N ASP A 309 -9.60 -34.63 10.11
CA ASP A 309 -10.66 -35.64 9.97
C ASP A 309 -10.87 -36.50 11.23
N GLU A 310 -10.11 -36.23 12.28
CA GLU A 310 -10.24 -36.84 13.60
C GLU A 310 -9.94 -35.83 14.72
N HIS A 311 -10.13 -36.27 15.96
CA HIS A 311 -9.82 -35.47 17.14
C HIS A 311 -8.31 -35.26 17.28
N ASN A 312 -7.89 -34.00 17.38
CA ASN A 312 -6.52 -33.60 17.62
C ASN A 312 -6.40 -33.01 19.03
N ASP A 313 -5.57 -33.64 19.86
CA ASP A 313 -5.45 -33.31 21.29
C ASP A 313 -4.85 -31.90 21.48
N SER A 314 -5.44 -31.12 22.40
CA SER A 314 -4.97 -29.87 23.03
C SER A 314 -3.79 -29.16 22.35
N LEU A 315 -4.10 -28.23 21.46
CA LEU A 315 -3.21 -27.26 20.84
C LEU A 315 -2.96 -26.09 21.81
N GLU A 316 -1.71 -25.67 21.98
CA GLU A 316 -1.34 -24.51 22.80
C GLU A 316 -1.42 -23.20 21.98
N ASP A 317 -0.78 -22.13 22.46
CA ASP A 317 -0.59 -20.89 21.71
C ASP A 317 0.24 -21.09 20.44
N GLY A 318 0.00 -20.28 19.41
CA GLY A 318 0.77 -20.31 18.16
C GLY A 318 -0.06 -20.30 16.88
N ILE A 319 0.60 -20.61 15.74
CA ILE A 319 -0.02 -20.52 14.41
C ILE A 319 -0.21 -21.91 13.82
N TYR A 320 -1.46 -22.24 13.49
CA TYR A 320 -1.90 -23.51 12.95
C TYR A 320 -2.49 -23.33 11.57
N VAL A 321 -2.21 -24.26 10.65
CA VAL A 321 -2.73 -24.25 9.28
C VAL A 321 -3.39 -25.58 8.98
N ALA A 322 -4.66 -25.54 8.61
CA ALA A 322 -5.44 -26.68 8.15
C ALA A 322 -5.88 -26.49 6.69
N ASP A 323 -5.94 -27.59 5.94
CA ASP A 323 -6.50 -27.60 4.57
C ASP A 323 -8.04 -27.66 4.57
N GLY A 324 -8.64 -27.78 5.76
CA GLY A 324 -10.07 -27.97 5.99
C GLY A 324 -10.32 -28.80 7.26
N ILE A 325 -11.53 -28.71 7.80
CA ILE A 325 -11.99 -29.48 8.95
C ILE A 325 -13.22 -30.28 8.51
N GLU A 326 -13.16 -31.60 8.61
CA GLU A 326 -14.25 -32.50 8.22
C GLU A 326 -15.20 -32.77 9.40
N GLU A 327 -16.36 -33.38 9.14
CA GLU A 327 -17.43 -33.63 10.14
C GLU A 327 -16.96 -34.35 11.42
N ALA A 328 -15.90 -35.15 11.34
CA ALA A 328 -15.32 -35.89 12.47
C ALA A 328 -14.08 -35.22 13.07
N GLY A 329 -13.63 -34.11 12.48
CA GLY A 329 -12.50 -33.32 12.93
C GLY A 329 -12.83 -32.51 14.18
N HIS A 330 -11.87 -32.45 15.09
CA HIS A 330 -11.98 -31.65 16.30
C HIS A 330 -10.62 -31.05 16.67
N LEU A 331 -10.60 -29.76 16.97
CA LEU A 331 -9.45 -29.04 17.52
C LEU A 331 -9.81 -28.48 18.90
N GLU A 332 -9.03 -28.87 19.92
CA GLU A 332 -9.08 -28.30 21.26
C GLU A 332 -7.91 -27.35 21.43
N PHE A 333 -8.14 -26.11 21.86
CA PHE A 333 -7.11 -25.12 22.15
C PHE A 333 -7.05 -24.86 23.67
N ASP A 334 -5.84 -24.86 24.22
CA ASP A 334 -5.51 -24.40 25.56
C ASP A 334 -4.79 -23.04 25.42
N LEU A 335 -5.45 -21.97 25.84
CA LEU A 335 -4.93 -20.60 25.71
C LEU A 335 -4.33 -20.07 27.02
N SER A 336 -3.79 -20.96 27.86
CA SER A 336 -3.19 -20.54 29.13
C SER A 336 -1.87 -19.79 28.94
N ASP A 337 -1.16 -20.05 27.85
CA ASP A 337 0.18 -19.51 27.57
C ASP A 337 0.19 -18.34 26.54
N GLY A 338 -0.90 -18.14 25.77
CA GLY A 338 -1.01 -17.06 24.79
C GLY A 338 -2.12 -17.24 23.75
N ASN A 339 -2.13 -16.37 22.73
CA ASN A 339 -3.10 -16.40 21.63
C ASN A 339 -2.81 -17.53 20.64
N ALA A 340 -3.87 -18.05 20.03
CA ALA A 340 -3.75 -18.99 18.92
C ALA A 340 -4.33 -18.39 17.63
N THR A 341 -3.72 -18.71 16.51
CA THR A 341 -4.21 -18.39 15.17
C THR A 341 -4.41 -19.67 14.38
N LEU A 342 -5.64 -19.91 13.91
CA LEU A 342 -5.98 -21.02 13.05
C LEU A 342 -6.31 -20.52 11.65
N VAL A 343 -5.50 -20.87 10.66
CA VAL A 343 -5.74 -20.58 9.25
C VAL A 343 -6.33 -21.82 8.59
N VAL A 344 -7.58 -21.72 8.13
CA VAL A 344 -8.28 -22.81 7.44
C VAL A 344 -8.42 -22.45 5.97
N ASP A 345 -7.62 -23.14 5.16
CA ASP A 345 -7.55 -22.97 3.71
C ASP A 345 -8.46 -23.98 3.00
N GLY A 346 -9.74 -23.91 3.31
CA GLY A 346 -10.77 -24.86 2.89
C GLY A 346 -12.03 -24.66 3.72
N ASP A 347 -12.88 -25.69 3.76
CA ASP A 347 -14.16 -25.63 4.46
C ASP A 347 -14.05 -26.15 5.90
N ILE A 348 -14.95 -25.67 6.78
CA ILE A 348 -15.19 -26.24 8.11
C ILE A 348 -16.56 -26.89 8.07
N ASN A 349 -16.59 -28.22 8.05
CA ASN A 349 -17.81 -29.03 8.14
C ASN A 349 -18.00 -29.47 9.60
N ALA A 350 -18.85 -28.78 10.34
CA ALA A 350 -19.11 -29.01 11.75
C ALA A 350 -20.26 -30.01 11.98
N ASN A 351 -20.18 -30.79 13.08
CA ASN A 351 -21.23 -31.77 13.43
C ASN A 351 -21.35 -32.03 14.94
N ASP A 352 -20.27 -32.41 15.62
CA ASP A 352 -20.21 -32.55 17.09
C ASP A 352 -19.39 -31.38 17.69
N GLU A 353 -18.37 -31.64 18.51
CA GLU A 353 -17.42 -30.60 18.91
C GLU A 353 -16.40 -30.40 17.80
N THR A 354 -16.27 -29.19 17.26
CA THR A 354 -15.41 -28.91 16.10
C THR A 354 -14.21 -28.05 16.48
N ILE A 355 -14.45 -26.95 17.18
CA ILE A 355 -13.39 -26.09 17.74
C ILE A 355 -13.77 -25.77 19.18
N THR A 356 -12.87 -26.03 20.13
CA THR A 356 -13.10 -25.71 21.53
C THR A 356 -11.91 -24.99 22.12
N VAL A 357 -12.17 -24.07 23.05
CA VAL A 357 -11.14 -23.31 23.76
C VAL A 357 -11.28 -23.52 25.26
N SER A 358 -10.17 -23.81 25.93
CA SER A 358 -10.08 -24.03 27.37
C SER A 358 -8.94 -23.23 27.98
N GLU A 359 -9.00 -23.03 29.31
CA GLU A 359 -7.95 -22.43 30.15
C GLU A 359 -7.44 -21.10 29.58
N HIS A 360 -8.33 -20.16 29.27
CA HIS A 360 -7.94 -18.85 28.76
C HIS A 360 -7.65 -17.84 29.89
N GLU A 361 -6.55 -17.09 29.80
CA GLU A 361 -6.37 -15.87 30.62
C GLU A 361 -7.10 -14.69 29.97
N ASN A 362 -7.28 -13.60 30.74
CA ASN A 362 -7.80 -12.35 30.19
C ASN A 362 -6.91 -11.90 29.01
N ASP A 363 -7.55 -11.45 27.93
CA ASP A 363 -6.92 -10.95 26.70
C ASP A 363 -6.38 -12.04 25.74
N HIS A 364 -6.47 -13.33 26.08
CA HIS A 364 -6.08 -14.40 25.17
C HIS A 364 -7.22 -14.85 24.26
N GLU A 365 -6.95 -14.89 22.95
CA GLU A 365 -7.94 -15.15 21.91
C GLU A 365 -7.50 -16.24 20.92
N LEU A 366 -8.49 -16.89 20.32
CA LEU A 366 -8.36 -17.75 19.15
C LEU A 366 -8.94 -17.02 17.94
N SER A 367 -8.06 -16.60 17.02
CA SER A 367 -8.47 -16.05 15.72
C SER A 367 -8.47 -17.15 14.65
N VAL A 368 -9.63 -17.40 14.05
CA VAL A 368 -9.84 -18.38 12.98
C VAL A 368 -10.04 -17.63 11.65
N TYR A 369 -9.12 -17.81 10.70
CA TYR A 369 -9.18 -17.21 9.37
C TYR A 369 -9.55 -18.27 8.33
N LEU A 370 -10.73 -18.11 7.72
CA LEU A 370 -11.35 -19.10 6.85
C LEU A 370 -11.49 -18.61 5.41
N THR A 371 -10.98 -19.38 4.45
CA THR A 371 -11.17 -19.07 3.01
C THR A 371 -12.36 -19.77 2.38
N GLY A 372 -12.78 -20.92 2.91
CA GLY A 372 -13.93 -21.68 2.42
C GLY A 372 -15.20 -21.37 3.20
N ASP A 373 -16.12 -22.32 3.21
CA ASP A 373 -17.42 -22.19 3.88
C ASP A 373 -17.39 -22.78 5.30
N TYR A 374 -18.23 -22.23 6.18
CA TYR A 374 -18.55 -22.85 7.46
C TYR A 374 -19.93 -23.51 7.34
N ASP A 375 -19.99 -24.83 7.47
CA ASP A 375 -21.21 -25.62 7.37
C ASP A 375 -21.45 -26.41 8.67
N ALA A 376 -22.50 -26.04 9.40
CA ALA A 376 -22.98 -26.70 10.60
C ALA A 376 -24.37 -27.31 10.39
N GLU A 377 -24.64 -27.90 9.21
CA GLU A 377 -25.94 -28.47 8.86
C GLU A 377 -26.39 -29.56 9.83
N ASN A 378 -25.46 -30.44 10.24
CA ASN A 378 -25.76 -31.62 11.05
C ASN A 378 -25.62 -31.39 12.56
N GLY A 379 -25.27 -30.18 12.98
CA GLY A 379 -24.82 -29.85 14.33
C GLY A 379 -23.46 -29.15 14.26
N GLY A 380 -22.77 -29.04 15.37
CA GLY A 380 -21.44 -28.44 15.39
C GLY A 380 -21.32 -27.42 16.49
N ASN A 381 -20.31 -27.58 17.32
CA ASN A 381 -20.05 -26.71 18.45
C ASN A 381 -18.69 -26.03 18.27
N ILE A 382 -18.74 -24.70 18.27
CA ILE A 382 -17.60 -23.80 18.47
C ILE A 382 -17.86 -23.04 19.77
N CYS A 383 -17.03 -23.22 20.80
CA CYS A 383 -17.31 -22.69 22.13
C CYS A 383 -16.10 -22.67 23.07
N VAL A 384 -16.23 -21.88 24.13
CA VAL A 384 -15.35 -21.91 25.29
C VAL A 384 -15.83 -23.00 26.26
N THR A 385 -14.92 -23.81 26.80
CA THR A 385 -15.24 -25.06 27.51
C THR A 385 -14.88 -25.08 28.99
N GLU A 386 -14.65 -23.92 29.63
CA GLU A 386 -14.40 -23.78 31.08
C GLU A 386 -15.36 -24.59 31.96
N SER A 387 -16.67 -24.49 31.66
CA SER A 387 -17.71 -25.31 32.29
C SER A 387 -18.31 -26.36 31.33
N GLY A 388 -17.74 -26.50 30.13
CA GLY A 388 -18.21 -27.33 29.02
C GLY A 388 -19.10 -26.59 28.02
N CYS A 389 -19.27 -27.17 26.83
CA CYS A 389 -19.92 -26.53 25.68
C CYS A 389 -21.46 -26.46 25.75
N TYR A 390 -21.99 -25.95 26.86
CA TYR A 390 -23.43 -25.80 27.11
C TYR A 390 -23.75 -24.60 28.01
N THR A 391 -22.74 -23.82 28.38
CA THR A 391 -22.82 -22.57 29.16
C THR A 391 -22.18 -21.46 28.36
N ASN A 392 -22.80 -20.28 28.36
CA ASN A 392 -22.23 -19.06 27.80
C ASN A 392 -21.17 -18.54 28.78
N GLU A 393 -19.93 -18.46 28.33
CA GLU A 393 -18.75 -18.07 29.10
C GLU A 393 -18.25 -16.70 28.64
N ASP A 394 -17.70 -16.60 27.43
CA ASP A 394 -17.03 -15.40 26.91
C ASP A 394 -16.91 -15.41 25.38
N ALA A 395 -17.68 -14.55 24.71
CA ALA A 395 -17.69 -14.42 23.26
C ALA A 395 -16.52 -13.59 22.70
N THR A 396 -15.65 -13.02 23.54
CA THR A 396 -14.46 -12.28 23.09
C THR A 396 -13.34 -13.23 22.64
N VAL A 397 -13.35 -14.47 23.15
CA VAL A 397 -12.28 -15.46 23.01
C VAL A 397 -12.16 -16.03 21.61
N ILE A 398 -13.27 -16.30 20.92
CA ILE A 398 -13.26 -16.96 19.61
C ILE A 398 -13.70 -15.97 18.53
N GLN A 399 -12.85 -15.79 17.52
CA GLN A 399 -13.10 -14.89 16.40
C GLN A 399 -13.05 -15.69 15.11
N LEU A 400 -14.18 -15.78 14.40
CA LEU A 400 -14.23 -16.38 13.07
C LEU A 400 -14.25 -15.27 12.03
N VAL A 401 -13.18 -15.15 11.26
CA VAL A 401 -13.01 -14.16 10.20
C VAL A 401 -12.98 -14.88 8.86
N THR A 402 -13.91 -14.54 7.97
CA THR A 402 -14.06 -15.20 6.67
C THR A 402 -13.81 -14.25 5.52
N SER A 403 -13.62 -14.81 4.33
CA SER A 403 -13.71 -14.04 3.09
C SER A 403 -15.15 -13.59 2.81
N ASP A 404 -15.32 -12.63 1.91
CA ASP A 404 -16.62 -12.17 1.38
C ASP A 404 -17.23 -13.10 0.33
N GLU A 405 -16.53 -14.18 0.00
CA GLU A 405 -17.02 -15.30 -0.81
C GLU A 405 -17.48 -16.49 0.05
N SER A 406 -17.16 -16.50 1.35
CA SER A 406 -17.49 -17.57 2.29
C SER A 406 -18.96 -17.53 2.70
N GLU A 407 -19.64 -18.67 2.61
CA GLU A 407 -20.97 -18.90 3.18
C GLU A 407 -20.88 -19.51 4.58
N ILE A 408 -21.77 -19.09 5.48
CA ILE A 408 -21.84 -19.57 6.87
C ILE A 408 -23.25 -20.12 7.10
N ASP A 409 -23.38 -21.44 7.21
CA ASP A 409 -24.67 -22.11 7.37
C ASP A 409 -24.78 -22.84 8.72
N PHE A 410 -25.73 -22.40 9.53
CA PHE A 410 -26.24 -23.13 10.68
C PHE A 410 -27.53 -23.83 10.26
N GLY A 411 -27.37 -24.95 9.57
CA GLY A 411 -28.48 -25.64 8.92
C GLY A 411 -29.45 -26.37 9.88
N PRO A 412 -30.56 -26.91 9.36
CA PRO A 412 -31.67 -27.42 10.16
C PRO A 412 -31.48 -28.86 10.69
N GLY A 413 -30.40 -29.55 10.33
CA GLY A 413 -30.20 -30.99 10.58
C GLY A 413 -29.79 -31.34 12.01
N GLY A 414 -29.26 -30.37 12.78
CA GLY A 414 -28.75 -30.59 14.13
C GLY A 414 -29.04 -29.47 15.13
N LYS A 415 -28.34 -29.53 16.27
CA LYS A 415 -28.26 -28.45 17.25
C LYS A 415 -26.82 -27.97 17.29
N SER A 416 -26.54 -26.90 16.55
CA SER A 416 -25.25 -26.24 16.58
C SER A 416 -25.17 -25.21 17.71
N ARG A 417 -23.95 -24.98 18.18
CA ARG A 417 -23.60 -23.92 19.12
C ARG A 417 -22.44 -23.12 18.54
N PHE A 418 -22.55 -21.80 18.58
CA PHE A 418 -21.44 -20.91 18.30
C PHE A 418 -21.34 -19.88 19.43
N GLU A 419 -20.16 -19.76 19.99
CA GLU A 419 -19.82 -18.78 21.00
C GLU A 419 -18.55 -18.06 20.55
N GLY A 420 -18.65 -16.75 20.38
CA GLY A 420 -17.63 -15.94 19.73
C GLY A 420 -18.21 -14.82 18.88
N VAL A 421 -17.35 -14.21 18.07
CA VAL A 421 -17.76 -13.27 17.03
C VAL A 421 -17.54 -13.83 15.64
N ILE A 422 -18.39 -13.42 14.70
CA ILE A 422 -18.24 -13.73 13.28
C ILE A 422 -18.04 -12.42 12.51
N TYR A 423 -16.97 -12.37 11.71
CA TYR A 423 -16.71 -11.33 10.74
C TYR A 423 -16.74 -11.91 9.32
N ALA A 424 -17.77 -11.55 8.57
CA ALA A 424 -17.98 -11.91 7.17
C ALA A 424 -18.37 -10.64 6.37
N GLY A 425 -17.63 -9.55 6.58
CA GLY A 425 -17.88 -8.25 5.95
C GLY A 425 -17.89 -8.31 4.42
N GLY A 426 -18.47 -7.29 3.79
CA GLY A 426 -18.64 -7.18 2.35
C GLY A 426 -20.03 -6.71 1.95
N THR A 427 -20.23 -6.59 0.64
CA THR A 427 -21.52 -6.18 0.05
C THR A 427 -22.04 -7.16 -1.00
N ASN A 428 -21.49 -8.38 -1.02
CA ASN A 428 -21.97 -9.41 -1.92
C ASN A 428 -23.41 -9.80 -1.56
N GLU A 429 -24.31 -9.79 -2.54
CA GLU A 429 -25.71 -10.20 -2.38
C GLU A 429 -26.07 -11.39 -3.29
N ASP A 430 -25.15 -11.84 -4.14
CA ASP A 430 -25.38 -12.87 -5.15
C ASP A 430 -25.08 -14.27 -4.58
N TRP A 431 -25.86 -14.68 -3.58
CA TRP A 431 -25.69 -15.95 -2.88
C TRP A 431 -26.52 -17.08 -3.49
N THR A 432 -25.93 -18.28 -3.56
CA THR A 432 -26.68 -19.46 -4.01
C THR A 432 -27.64 -19.93 -2.93
N LYS A 433 -28.82 -20.40 -3.34
CA LYS A 433 -29.84 -20.80 -2.37
C LYS A 433 -29.47 -22.12 -1.69
N ARG A 434 -28.95 -22.10 -0.45
CA ARG A 434 -28.70 -23.27 0.40
C ARG A 434 -29.80 -23.45 1.43
N HIS A 435 -30.38 -24.65 1.48
CA HIS A 435 -31.46 -25.02 2.43
C HIS A 435 -32.69 -24.09 2.51
N GLY A 436 -32.88 -23.22 1.52
CA GLY A 436 -33.96 -22.23 1.54
C GLY A 436 -33.50 -20.79 1.77
N CYS A 437 -32.27 -20.60 2.25
CA CYS A 437 -31.61 -19.33 2.48
C CYS A 437 -30.81 -18.89 1.26
N ASP A 438 -30.81 -17.60 0.93
CA ASP A 438 -30.00 -16.98 -0.13
C ASP A 438 -29.23 -15.77 0.41
N LYS A 439 -28.61 -15.97 1.58
CA LYS A 439 -27.79 -14.98 2.29
C LYS A 439 -26.42 -15.58 2.58
N GLN A 440 -25.48 -14.71 2.96
CA GLN A 440 -24.14 -15.13 3.36
C GLN A 440 -24.16 -15.94 4.66
N VAL A 441 -24.94 -15.47 5.65
CA VAL A 441 -25.11 -16.16 6.93
C VAL A 441 -26.54 -16.68 7.03
N CYS A 442 -26.68 -18.00 7.15
CA CYS A 442 -27.96 -18.68 7.23
C CYS A 442 -28.09 -19.33 8.61
N ILE A 443 -29.11 -18.96 9.38
CA ILE A 443 -29.36 -19.46 10.73
C ILE A 443 -30.73 -20.13 10.76
N HIS A 444 -30.77 -21.45 10.69
CA HIS A 444 -32.01 -22.22 10.58
C HIS A 444 -32.28 -23.09 11.82
N SER A 445 -33.57 -23.26 12.14
CA SER A 445 -34.05 -24.11 13.23
C SER A 445 -33.78 -23.59 14.64
N ASN A 446 -32.81 -24.14 15.36
CA ASN A 446 -32.60 -23.87 16.79
C ASN A 446 -31.10 -23.92 17.17
N PRO A 447 -30.21 -23.20 16.47
CA PRO A 447 -28.84 -23.03 16.93
C PRO A 447 -28.84 -22.17 18.20
N ASN A 448 -27.81 -22.35 19.01
CA ASN A 448 -27.49 -21.49 20.14
C ASN A 448 -26.30 -20.62 19.72
N PHE A 449 -26.52 -19.31 19.63
CA PHE A 449 -25.50 -18.34 19.24
C PHE A 449 -25.31 -17.36 20.40
N TYR A 450 -24.08 -17.25 20.89
CA TYR A 450 -23.69 -16.33 21.95
C TYR A 450 -22.54 -15.43 21.47
N GLY A 451 -22.82 -14.14 21.27
CA GLY A 451 -21.83 -13.17 20.78
C GLY A 451 -22.39 -12.22 19.73
N SER A 452 -21.64 -11.95 18.66
CA SER A 452 -22.03 -10.96 17.64
C SER A 452 -21.61 -11.34 16.21
N ILE A 453 -22.36 -10.84 15.22
CA ILE A 453 -22.16 -11.11 13.80
C ILE A 453 -22.05 -9.81 13.02
N ILE A 454 -21.01 -9.69 12.19
CA ILE A 454 -20.90 -8.72 11.11
C ILE A 454 -20.88 -9.50 9.81
N ALA A 455 -21.83 -9.25 8.91
CA ALA A 455 -21.92 -9.94 7.64
C ALA A 455 -22.47 -9.04 6.53
N SER A 456 -22.27 -9.40 5.26
CA SER A 456 -23.01 -8.74 4.17
C SER A 456 -24.51 -8.92 4.34
N SER A 457 -24.96 -10.14 4.61
CA SER A 457 -26.38 -10.48 4.67
C SER A 457 -26.65 -11.69 5.57
N VAL A 458 -27.77 -11.64 6.31
CA VAL A 458 -28.13 -12.63 7.33
C VAL A 458 -29.59 -13.04 7.16
N GLU A 459 -29.87 -14.34 7.16
CA GLU A 459 -31.23 -14.90 7.32
C GLU A 459 -31.32 -15.69 8.62
N ILE A 460 -32.33 -15.40 9.42
CA ILE A 460 -32.65 -16.09 10.66
C ILE A 460 -34.04 -16.69 10.51
N GLN A 461 -34.13 -18.01 10.37
CA GLN A 461 -35.39 -18.73 10.22
C GLN A 461 -35.65 -19.67 11.39
N GLY A 462 -36.51 -19.23 12.31
CA GLY A 462 -36.91 -20.01 13.48
C GLY A 462 -37.88 -21.16 13.19
N GLY A 463 -37.86 -22.17 14.06
CA GLY A 463 -38.87 -23.22 14.13
C GLY A 463 -39.92 -22.96 15.22
N LYS A 464 -40.63 -24.01 15.66
CA LYS A 464 -41.52 -23.94 16.85
C LYS A 464 -40.74 -23.90 18.19
N GLY A 465 -39.44 -24.11 18.16
CA GLY A 465 -38.50 -23.76 19.23
C GLY A 465 -37.87 -22.42 18.85
N SER A 466 -37.79 -21.49 19.80
CA SER A 466 -37.17 -20.18 19.59
C SER A 466 -35.69 -20.35 19.22
N ILE A 467 -35.22 -19.57 18.26
CA ILE A 467 -33.77 -19.37 18.09
C ILE A 467 -33.23 -18.72 19.36
N ASP A 468 -32.08 -19.22 19.82
CA ASP A 468 -31.40 -18.74 21.02
C ASP A 468 -30.18 -17.94 20.56
N PHE A 469 -30.41 -16.66 20.27
CA PHE A 469 -29.37 -15.69 19.94
C PHE A 469 -29.25 -14.73 21.12
N GLU A 470 -28.10 -14.69 21.75
CA GLU A 470 -27.81 -13.82 22.90
C GLU A 470 -26.51 -13.05 22.64
N TYR A 471 -26.55 -11.75 22.93
CA TYR A 471 -25.39 -10.87 22.84
C TYR A 471 -24.59 -10.95 24.14
N ASP A 472 -23.27 -11.06 24.02
CA ASP A 472 -22.38 -11.00 25.18
C ASP A 472 -22.07 -9.55 25.55
N GLU A 473 -22.51 -9.10 26.73
CA GLU A 473 -22.24 -7.74 27.22
C GLU A 473 -20.74 -7.47 27.48
N GLN A 474 -19.90 -8.51 27.62
CA GLN A 474 -18.44 -8.34 27.75
C GLN A 474 -17.81 -7.72 26.50
N LEU A 475 -18.41 -7.93 25.33
CA LEU A 475 -17.95 -7.31 24.08
C LEU A 475 -17.99 -5.78 24.13
N GLN A 476 -18.73 -5.14 25.06
CA GLN A 476 -18.80 -3.69 25.19
C GLN A 476 -17.51 -3.05 25.71
N ASP A 477 -16.74 -3.80 26.48
CA ASP A 477 -15.56 -3.30 27.20
C ASP A 477 -14.24 -3.82 26.61
N GLU A 478 -14.29 -4.71 25.61
CA GLU A 478 -13.13 -5.36 25.00
C GLU A 478 -12.88 -4.94 23.53
N ASP A 479 -11.62 -4.95 23.12
CA ASP A 479 -11.20 -4.73 21.74
C ASP A 479 -10.92 -6.08 21.05
N VAL A 480 -11.74 -6.41 20.05
CA VAL A 480 -11.65 -7.69 19.34
C VAL A 480 -10.64 -7.63 18.19
N GLY A 481 -9.65 -8.53 18.20
CA GLY A 481 -8.56 -8.63 17.22
C GLY A 481 -8.92 -9.25 15.86
N ILE A 482 -9.83 -8.64 15.09
CA ILE A 482 -10.28 -9.21 13.80
C ILE A 482 -9.22 -9.20 12.69
N TYR A 483 -8.28 -8.25 12.74
CA TYR A 483 -7.29 -8.12 11.68
C TYR A 483 -6.15 -9.14 11.87
N PRO A 484 -5.83 -9.97 10.85
CA PRO A 484 -4.69 -10.89 10.90
C PRO A 484 -3.36 -10.26 11.30
N ASP A 485 -3.19 -9.00 10.92
CA ASP A 485 -1.99 -8.23 11.15
C ASP A 485 -2.36 -6.73 11.13
N PRO A 486 -2.68 -6.15 12.30
CA PRO A 486 -3.04 -4.73 12.38
C PRO A 486 -1.87 -3.83 11.97
N SER A 487 -0.62 -4.33 11.98
CA SER A 487 0.55 -3.55 11.54
C SER A 487 0.57 -3.30 10.03
N LEU A 488 -0.26 -4.01 9.27
CA LEU A 488 -0.42 -3.84 7.81
C LEU A 488 -1.60 -2.97 7.41
N LEU A 489 -2.32 -2.43 8.38
CA LEU A 489 -3.35 -1.45 8.12
C LEU A 489 -2.73 -0.16 7.54
N PRO A 490 -3.46 0.53 6.66
CA PRO A 490 -3.04 1.85 6.23
C PRO A 490 -3.10 2.79 7.44
N PRO A 491 -2.37 3.91 7.43
CA PRO A 491 -2.48 4.91 8.49
C PRO A 491 -3.92 5.42 8.59
N GLN A 492 -4.42 5.65 9.81
CA GLN A 492 -5.80 6.08 10.02
C GLN A 492 -6.05 7.48 9.46
N LEU A 493 -7.28 7.73 9.03
CA LEU A 493 -7.67 8.99 8.40
C LEU A 493 -8.99 9.49 8.97
N THR A 494 -8.98 10.73 9.47
CA THR A 494 -10.17 11.41 9.97
C THR A 494 -10.63 12.49 8.99
N TYR A 495 -9.70 13.27 8.41
CA TYR A 495 -10.04 14.38 7.52
C TYR A 495 -9.35 14.29 6.16
N LEU A 496 -10.11 14.57 5.10
CA LEU A 496 -9.62 14.63 3.73
C LEU A 496 -9.84 16.03 3.14
N ASN A 497 -8.77 16.68 2.69
CA ASN A 497 -8.80 18.00 2.06
C ASN A 497 -8.26 17.91 0.63
N ILE A 498 -9.11 18.03 -0.39
CA ILE A 498 -8.68 17.98 -1.79
C ILE A 498 -8.99 19.30 -2.49
N ALA A 499 -8.01 19.80 -3.24
CA ALA A 499 -8.18 20.97 -4.10
C ALA A 499 -7.48 20.73 -5.44
N GLU A 500 -8.20 20.99 -6.53
CA GLU A 500 -7.65 20.99 -7.87
C GLU A 500 -7.34 22.43 -8.29
N HIS A 501 -6.13 22.65 -8.80
CA HIS A 501 -5.67 23.95 -9.26
C HIS A 501 -5.24 23.86 -10.71
N THR A 502 -5.88 24.63 -11.58
CA THR A 502 -5.49 24.75 -12.98
C THR A 502 -4.57 25.96 -13.16
N VAL A 503 -3.46 25.75 -13.87
CA VAL A 503 -2.47 26.80 -14.18
C VAL A 503 -2.17 26.87 -15.67
N ASP A 504 -1.89 28.09 -16.13
CA ASP A 504 -1.45 28.38 -17.50
C ASP A 504 0.07 28.58 -17.51
N VAL A 505 0.75 27.94 -18.47
CA VAL A 505 2.22 28.06 -18.62
C VAL A 505 2.54 28.58 -20.02
N ARG A 506 3.32 29.64 -20.10
CA ARG A 506 3.69 30.28 -21.37
C ARG A 506 5.05 30.96 -21.35
N GLU A 507 5.65 31.13 -22.52
CA GLU A 507 6.82 32.00 -22.68
C GLU A 507 6.43 33.48 -22.46
N LYS A 508 7.37 34.27 -21.93
CA LYS A 508 7.17 35.68 -21.62
C LYS A 508 7.23 36.61 -22.83
#